data_AF-A0A3C0P2C2-F1
#
_entry.id   AF-A0A3C0P2C2-F1
#
_cell.length_a   1.000
_cell.length_b   1.000
_cell.length_c   1.000
_cell.angle_alpha   90.00
_cell.angle_beta   90.00
_cell.angle_gamma   90.00
#
_symmetry.space_group_name_H-M   'P 1'
#
loop_
_entity.id
_entity.type
_entity.pdbx_description
1 polymer ?
#
loop_
_entity_poly.entity_id
_entity_poly.type
_entity_poly.pdbx_seq_one_letter_code
_entity_poly.pdbx_strand_id
1 'polypeptide(L)'
;MRFLFEEGEEVKKQYKTAISDARWIAYDIPGNVGWIAYLVCVFLGLREKKDSYNIASALPGVLMLIGVGELISERITGLDRVLSGKRLFRGFGALTAGGLLGIPMAILGLKRNKKRAAAMLAGSTLCAVFAGLLLAEYRKQ
;
A
#
# COMPACT_ATOMS: atom_id res chain seq x y z
N MET A 1 19.56 -33.56 28.91
CA MET A 1 19.67 -32.21 28.29
C MET A 1 19.17 -32.35 26.86
N ARG A 2 17.88 -32.25 26.53
CA ARG A 2 16.90 -31.16 26.77
C ARG A 2 17.34 -29.83 26.14
N PHE A 3 17.69 -29.87 24.86
CA PHE A 3 17.87 -28.71 23.96
C PHE A 3 17.35 -29.04 22.54
N LEU A 4 16.28 -29.83 22.47
CA LEU A 4 15.43 -29.95 21.28
C LEU A 4 14.06 -29.39 21.69
N PHE A 5 13.48 -28.54 20.85
CA PHE A 5 12.21 -27.82 21.04
C PHE A 5 12.26 -26.47 21.79
N GLU A 6 13.07 -25.54 21.30
CA GLU A 6 12.75 -24.10 21.36
C GLU A 6 12.82 -23.47 19.95
N GLU A 7 12.46 -24.24 18.91
CA GLU A 7 11.79 -23.60 17.78
C GLU A 7 10.42 -23.20 18.29
N GLY A 8 10.38 -22.04 18.95
CA GLY A 8 9.15 -21.39 19.34
C GLY A 8 8.29 -21.30 18.10
N GLU A 9 7.25 -22.12 18.08
CA GLU A 9 6.02 -21.86 17.40
C GLU A 9 5.60 -20.43 17.78
N GLU A 10 6.12 -19.41 17.07
CA GLU A 10 5.31 -18.25 16.74
C GLU A 10 4.09 -18.91 16.09
N VAL A 11 3.03 -19.13 16.88
CA VAL A 11 1.70 -19.43 16.39
C VAL A 11 1.45 -18.37 15.35
N LYS A 12 1.72 -18.71 14.07
CA LYS A 12 1.76 -17.74 12.98
C LYS A 12 0.36 -17.18 12.96
N LYS A 13 0.18 -15.96 13.45
CA LYS A 13 -1.12 -15.29 13.45
C LYS A 13 -1.50 -15.13 11.99
N GLN A 14 -2.29 -16.08 11.51
CA GLN A 14 -2.81 -16.11 10.16
C GLN A 14 -4.06 -15.24 10.15
N TYR A 15 -4.14 -14.43 9.12
CA TYR A 15 -5.27 -13.58 8.84
C TYR A 15 -5.94 -14.13 7.61
N LYS A 16 -7.25 -14.35 7.70
CA LYS A 16 -8.06 -14.83 6.59
C LYS A 16 -9.09 -13.78 6.23
N THR A 17 -9.36 -13.64 4.94
CA THR A 17 -10.49 -12.85 4.45
C THR A 17 -11.56 -13.76 3.86
N ALA A 18 -12.82 -13.38 4.06
CA ALA A 18 -13.99 -14.00 3.43
C ALA A 18 -14.60 -13.09 2.35
N ILE A 19 -13.87 -12.06 1.90
CA ILE A 19 -14.30 -11.19 0.79
C ILE A 19 -14.65 -12.03 -0.43
N SER A 20 -15.71 -11.68 -1.14
CA SER A 20 -16.00 -12.31 -2.44
C SER A 20 -15.04 -11.82 -3.51
N ASP A 21 -14.79 -12.62 -4.55
CA ASP A 21 -13.88 -12.26 -5.65
C ASP A 21 -14.29 -10.95 -6.33
N ALA A 22 -15.59 -10.74 -6.54
CA ALA A 22 -16.11 -9.51 -7.11
C ALA A 22 -15.75 -8.28 -6.25
N ARG A 23 -15.87 -8.41 -4.92
CA ARG A 23 -15.54 -7.33 -3.98
C ARG A 23 -14.03 -7.11 -3.88
N TRP A 24 -13.24 -8.18 -3.95
CA TRP A 24 -11.79 -8.09 -4.01
C TRP A 24 -11.34 -7.28 -5.23
N ILE A 25 -11.83 -7.65 -6.42
CA ILE A 25 -11.51 -6.95 -7.68
C ILE A 25 -11.98 -5.49 -7.64
N ALA A 26 -13.17 -5.24 -7.09
CA ALA A 26 -13.71 -3.88 -6.96
C ALA A 26 -12.86 -2.97 -6.08
N TYR A 27 -12.10 -3.52 -5.12
CA TYR A 27 -11.19 -2.74 -4.28
C TYR A 27 -9.77 -2.69 -4.83
N ASP A 28 -9.32 -3.77 -5.45
CA ASP A 28 -7.98 -3.89 -5.98
C ASP A 28 -7.75 -2.98 -7.19
N ILE A 29 -8.71 -2.90 -8.12
CA ILE A 29 -8.56 -2.05 -9.32
C ILE A 29 -8.36 -0.57 -8.95
N PRO A 30 -9.22 0.06 -8.13
CA PRO A 30 -9.01 1.45 -7.71
C PRO A 30 -7.71 1.65 -6.93
N GLY A 31 -7.35 0.71 -6.05
CA GLY A 31 -6.09 0.75 -5.32
C GLY A 31 -4.87 0.74 -6.25
N ASN A 32 -4.92 -0.07 -7.31
CA ASN A 32 -3.87 -0.16 -8.32
C ASN A 32 -3.74 1.10 -9.18
N VAL A 33 -4.88 1.63 -9.63
CA VAL A 33 -4.92 2.93 -10.34
C VAL A 33 -4.33 4.02 -9.44
N GLY A 34 -4.63 3.97 -8.14
CA GLY A 34 -4.18 4.97 -7.17
C GLY A 34 -2.66 5.08 -7.05
N TRP A 35 -1.97 3.95 -6.85
CA TRP A 35 -0.52 4.00 -6.63
C TRP A 35 0.23 4.32 -7.93
N ILE A 36 -0.25 3.84 -9.08
CA ILE A 36 0.32 4.15 -10.39
C ILE A 36 0.22 5.66 -10.65
N ALA A 37 -0.97 6.25 -10.45
CA ALA A 37 -1.18 7.68 -10.65
C ALA A 37 -0.25 8.51 -9.74
N TYR A 38 -0.12 8.12 -8.47
CA TYR A 38 0.76 8.79 -7.52
C TYR A 38 2.23 8.72 -7.96
N LEU A 39 2.74 7.53 -8.30
CA LEU A 39 4.14 7.35 -8.71
C LEU A 39 4.49 8.08 -10.01
N VAL A 40 3.61 8.06 -11.00
CA VAL A 40 3.81 8.82 -12.25
C VAL A 40 3.97 10.31 -11.93
N CYS A 41 3.12 10.86 -11.06
CA CYS A 41 3.22 12.26 -10.66
C CYS A 41 4.52 12.58 -9.92
N VAL A 42 4.95 11.72 -8.98
CA VAL A 42 6.23 11.86 -8.29
C VAL A 42 7.39 11.85 -9.27
N PHE A 43 7.41 10.88 -10.19
CA PHE A 43 8.47 10.75 -11.19
C PHE A 43 8.54 11.99 -12.10
N LEU A 44 7.40 12.48 -12.58
CA LEU A 44 7.33 13.73 -13.36
C LEU A 44 7.83 14.92 -12.55
N GLY A 45 7.48 15.02 -11.27
CA GLY A 45 7.99 16.08 -10.37
C GLY A 45 9.51 16.03 -10.20
N LEU A 46 10.07 14.85 -9.97
CA LEU A 46 11.52 14.65 -9.85
C LEU A 46 12.27 14.95 -11.16
N ARG A 47 11.66 14.68 -12.33
CA ARG A 47 12.24 15.04 -13.64
C ARG A 47 12.19 16.53 -13.92
N GLU A 48 11.13 17.21 -13.49
CA GLU A 48 10.95 18.65 -13.67
C GLU A 48 11.91 19.45 -12.77
N LYS A 49 11.94 19.11 -11.46
CA LYS A 49 12.80 19.80 -10.50
C LYS A 49 13.12 18.91 -9.30
N LYS A 50 14.39 18.62 -9.05
CA LYS A 50 14.85 17.89 -7.87
C LYS A 50 14.97 18.82 -6.66
N ASP A 51 13.84 19.24 -6.09
CA ASP A 51 13.81 20.00 -4.84
C ASP A 51 13.31 19.16 -3.66
N SER A 52 13.45 19.72 -2.45
CA SER A 52 13.10 19.04 -1.21
C SER A 52 11.64 18.56 -1.18
N TYR A 53 10.71 19.28 -1.83
CA TYR A 53 9.32 18.86 -1.89
C TYR A 53 9.14 17.62 -2.78
N ASN A 54 9.71 17.62 -3.99
CA ASN A 54 9.58 16.48 -4.90
C ASN A 54 10.33 15.24 -4.36
N ILE A 55 11.46 15.44 -3.68
CA ILE A 55 12.19 14.37 -2.97
C ILE A 55 11.35 13.83 -1.81
N ALA A 56 10.80 14.69 -0.95
CA ALA A 56 9.94 14.27 0.15
C ALA A 56 8.67 13.55 -0.34
N SER A 57 8.13 13.96 -1.50
CA SER A 57 6.95 13.34 -2.12
C SER A 57 7.19 11.91 -2.59
N ALA A 58 8.46 11.49 -2.73
CA ALA A 58 8.83 10.13 -3.05
C ALA A 58 8.65 9.16 -1.89
N LEU A 59 8.72 9.62 -0.63
CA LEU A 59 8.58 8.76 0.54
C LEU A 59 7.24 7.99 0.56
N PRO A 60 6.06 8.64 0.36
CA PRO A 60 4.81 7.92 0.20
C PRO A 60 4.83 6.91 -0.96
N GLY A 61 5.49 7.25 -2.07
CA GLY A 61 5.64 6.38 -3.23
C GLY A 61 6.46 5.12 -2.94
N VAL A 62 7.54 5.25 -2.15
CA VAL A 62 8.34 4.10 -1.70
C VAL A 62 7.51 3.15 -0.84
N LEU A 63 6.69 3.67 0.07
CA LEU A 63 5.79 2.84 0.88
C LEU A 63 4.75 2.12 0.01
N MET A 64 4.17 2.80 -0.98
CA MET A 64 3.25 2.17 -1.94
C MET A 64 3.95 1.06 -2.73
N LEU A 65 5.19 1.26 -3.17
CA LEU A 65 5.97 0.24 -3.87
C LEU A 65 6.29 -0.98 -3.00
N ILE A 66 6.64 -0.78 -1.73
CA ILE A 66 6.83 -1.89 -0.78
C ILE A 66 5.52 -2.68 -0.64
N GLY A 67 4.40 -1.97 -0.47
CA GLY A 67 3.07 -2.58 -0.39
C GLY A 67 2.74 -3.42 -1.61
N VAL A 68 2.87 -2.84 -2.81
CA VAL A 68 2.59 -3.53 -4.07
C VAL A 68 3.53 -4.72 -4.29
N GLY A 69 4.82 -4.59 -3.99
CA GLY A 69 5.79 -5.66 -4.13
C GLY A 69 5.45 -6.88 -3.26
N GLU A 70 5.02 -6.66 -2.03
CA GLU A 70 4.55 -7.73 -1.14
C GLU A 70 3.27 -8.38 -1.70
N LEU A 71 2.27 -7.58 -2.10
CA LEU A 71 1.00 -8.08 -2.66
C LEU A 71 1.20 -8.90 -3.95
N ILE A 72 2.15 -8.51 -4.81
CA ILE A 72 2.49 -9.29 -6.00
C ILE A 72 3.13 -10.62 -5.61
N SER A 73 4.06 -10.63 -4.65
CA SER A 73 4.67 -11.86 -4.14
C SER A 73 3.62 -12.82 -3.54
N GLU A 74 2.63 -12.27 -2.85
CA GLU A 74 1.51 -13.03 -2.28
C GLU A 74 0.63 -13.66 -3.36
N ARG A 75 0.31 -12.92 -4.43
CA ARG A 75 -0.47 -13.45 -5.56
C ARG A 75 0.24 -14.57 -6.29
N ILE A 76 1.56 -14.44 -6.49
CA ILE A 76 2.37 -15.48 -7.13
C ILE A 76 2.39 -16.76 -6.29
N THR A 77 2.32 -16.64 -4.97
CA THR A 77 2.32 -17.78 -4.04
C THR A 77 0.93 -18.33 -3.73
N GLY A 78 -0.14 -17.77 -4.31
CA GLY A 78 -1.53 -18.21 -4.07
C GLY A 78 -1.99 -17.97 -2.62
N LEU A 79 -1.38 -17.01 -1.92
CA LEU A 79 -1.68 -16.67 -0.52
C LEU A 79 -2.60 -15.45 -0.40
N ASP A 80 -3.32 -15.10 -1.46
CA ASP A 80 -4.18 -13.92 -1.56
C ASP A 80 -5.36 -13.92 -0.57
N ARG A 81 -5.65 -15.05 0.08
CA ARG A 81 -6.75 -15.20 1.06
C ARG A 81 -6.33 -15.53 2.47
N VAL A 82 -5.11 -16.02 2.65
CA VAL A 82 -4.56 -16.44 3.95
C VAL A 82 -3.17 -15.87 4.07
N LEU A 83 -3.04 -14.81 4.88
CA LEU A 83 -1.81 -14.05 5.03
C LEU A 83 -1.28 -14.15 6.45
N SER A 84 0.04 -14.19 6.58
CA SER A 84 0.65 -13.93 7.89
C SER A 84 0.50 -12.45 8.22
N GLY A 85 0.30 -12.12 9.50
CA GLY A 85 0.15 -10.71 9.91
C GLY A 85 1.29 -9.80 9.44
N LYS A 86 2.54 -10.29 9.47
CA LYS A 86 3.71 -9.55 8.98
C LYS A 86 3.56 -9.15 7.50
N ARG A 87 3.08 -10.07 6.66
CA ARG A 87 2.86 -9.84 5.23
C ARG A 87 1.67 -8.92 4.97
N LEU A 88 0.57 -9.14 5.67
CA LEU A 88 -0.63 -8.30 5.58
C LEU A 88 -0.33 -6.81 5.82
N PHE A 89 0.42 -6.50 6.89
CA PHE A 89 0.81 -5.11 7.20
C PHE A 89 1.88 -4.57 6.24
N ARG A 90 2.76 -5.40 5.70
CA ARG A 90 3.75 -5.00 4.69
C ARG A 90 3.11 -4.73 3.33
N GLY A 91 2.07 -5.47 2.96
CA GLY A 91 1.30 -5.29 1.74
C GLY A 91 0.28 -4.16 1.86
N PHE A 92 -0.93 -4.50 2.32
CA PHE A 92 -2.03 -3.53 2.43
C PHE A 92 -1.77 -2.44 3.47
N GLY A 93 -1.07 -2.75 4.56
CA GLY A 93 -0.73 -1.75 5.58
C GLY A 93 0.22 -0.67 5.05
N ALA A 94 1.30 -1.05 4.36
CA ALA A 94 2.23 -0.10 3.76
C ALA A 94 1.56 0.71 2.63
N LEU A 95 0.70 0.07 1.82
CA LEU A 95 -0.07 0.75 0.78
C LEU A 95 -1.02 1.80 1.37
N THR A 96 -1.70 1.45 2.47
CA THR A 96 -2.59 2.37 3.22
C THR A 96 -1.80 3.53 3.82
N ALA A 97 -0.68 3.25 4.50
CA ALA A 97 0.18 4.27 5.09
C ALA A 97 0.80 5.20 4.03
N GLY A 98 1.22 4.64 2.89
CA GLY A 98 1.67 5.40 1.73
C GLY A 98 0.57 6.33 1.21
N GLY A 99 -0.67 5.83 1.09
CA GLY A 99 -1.83 6.66 0.75
C GLY A 99 -2.04 7.81 1.74
N LEU A 100 -2.09 7.51 3.05
CA LEU A 100 -2.31 8.51 4.10
C LEU A 100 -1.23 9.59 4.14
N LEU A 101 0.04 9.23 3.91
CA LEU A 101 1.14 10.21 3.81
C LEU A 101 1.14 10.95 2.47
N GLY A 102 0.64 10.34 1.40
CA GLY A 102 0.52 10.96 0.09
C GLY A 102 -0.51 12.09 0.04
N ILE A 103 -1.56 12.04 0.87
CA ILE A 103 -2.59 13.09 0.98
C ILE A 103 -2.01 14.45 1.40
N PRO A 104 -1.32 14.60 2.55
CA PRO A 104 -0.74 15.89 2.94
C PRO A 104 0.32 16.37 1.96
N MET A 105 1.13 15.47 1.38
CA MET A 105 2.08 15.83 0.32
C MET A 105 1.37 16.43 -0.90
N ALA A 106 0.28 15.80 -1.35
CA ALA A 106 -0.51 16.32 -2.47
C ALA A 106 -1.14 17.70 -2.16
N ILE A 107 -1.65 17.91 -0.94
CA ILE A 107 -2.20 19.20 -0.50
C ILE A 107 -1.13 20.30 -0.57
N LEU A 108 0.08 20.03 -0.06
CA LEU A 108 1.21 20.96 -0.16
C LEU A 108 1.58 21.26 -1.62
N GLY A 109 1.41 20.28 -2.51
CA GLY A 109 1.62 20.41 -3.95
C GLY A 109 0.64 21.32 -4.69
N LEU A 110 -0.55 21.59 -4.14
CA LEU A 110 -1.62 22.35 -4.82
C LEU A 110 -1.17 23.77 -5.20
N LYS A 111 -0.33 24.40 -4.38
CA LYS A 111 0.22 25.74 -4.64
C LYS A 111 1.25 25.76 -5.78
N ARG A 112 1.78 24.59 -6.17
CA ARG A 112 2.86 24.44 -7.15
C ARG A 112 2.32 24.03 -8.52
N ASN A 113 1.56 22.94 -8.55
CA ASN A 113 0.96 22.42 -9.78
C ASN A 113 -0.38 21.77 -9.44
N LYS A 114 -1.48 22.49 -9.66
CA LYS A 114 -2.83 22.05 -9.31
C LYS A 114 -3.21 20.72 -9.96
N LYS A 115 -2.90 20.53 -11.25
CA LYS A 115 -3.27 19.31 -12.00
C LYS A 115 -2.53 18.10 -11.43
N ARG A 116 -1.21 18.20 -11.23
CA ARG A 116 -0.40 17.12 -10.66
C ARG A 116 -0.79 16.82 -9.22
N ALA A 117 -0.97 17.86 -8.41
CA ALA A 117 -1.38 17.71 -7.02
C ALA A 117 -2.77 17.07 -6.89
N ALA A 118 -3.73 17.42 -7.75
CA ALA A 118 -5.04 16.78 -7.78
C ALA A 118 -4.94 15.29 -8.15
N ALA A 119 -4.11 14.93 -9.13
CA ALA A 119 -3.86 13.52 -9.49
C ALA A 119 -3.17 12.74 -8.35
N MET A 120 -2.18 13.35 -7.67
CA MET A 120 -1.56 12.77 -6.49
C MET A 120 -2.57 12.58 -5.35
N LEU A 121 -3.44 13.56 -5.12
CA LEU A 121 -4.46 13.50 -4.07
C LEU A 121 -5.49 12.42 -4.34
N ALA A 122 -5.97 12.32 -5.58
CA ALA A 122 -6.87 11.25 -6.01
C ALA A 122 -6.20 9.89 -5.82
N GLY A 123 -4.96 9.74 -6.32
CA GLY A 123 -4.24 8.47 -6.23
C GLY A 123 -3.97 8.02 -4.80
N SER A 124 -3.51 8.94 -3.94
CA SER A 124 -3.24 8.65 -2.53
C SER A 124 -4.51 8.34 -1.73
N THR A 125 -5.62 9.01 -2.04
CA THR A 125 -6.93 8.73 -1.43
C THR A 125 -7.43 7.35 -1.83
N LEU A 126 -7.34 6.99 -3.12
CA LEU A 126 -7.70 5.66 -3.59
C LEU A 126 -6.88 4.58 -2.89
N CYS A 127 -5.56 4.75 -2.77
CA CYS A 127 -4.73 3.80 -2.02
C CYS A 127 -5.14 3.71 -0.55
N ALA A 128 -5.30 4.83 0.14
CA ALA A 128 -5.65 4.83 1.56
C ALA A 128 -6.99 4.13 1.82
N VAL A 129 -8.02 4.43 1.01
CA VAL A 129 -9.36 3.87 1.19
C VAL A 129 -9.39 2.41 0.79
N PHE A 130 -8.98 2.07 -0.43
CA PHE A 130 -9.22 0.71 -0.93
C PHE A 130 -8.24 -0.32 -0.37
N ALA A 131 -6.97 0.06 -0.12
CA ALA A 131 -6.06 -0.82 0.60
C ALA A 131 -6.47 -0.96 2.08
N GLY A 132 -6.97 0.13 2.69
CA GLY A 132 -7.46 0.11 4.06
C GLY A 132 -8.72 -0.75 4.23
N LEU A 133 -9.64 -0.70 3.26
CA LEU A 133 -10.82 -1.57 3.23
C LEU A 133 -10.42 -3.04 3.11
N LEU A 134 -9.48 -3.37 2.22
CA LEU A 134 -8.97 -4.74 2.10
C LEU A 134 -8.30 -5.19 3.40
N LEU A 135 -7.45 -4.34 4.01
CA LEU A 135 -6.80 -4.62 5.29
C LEU A 135 -7.82 -4.89 6.43
N ALA A 136 -8.89 -4.11 6.50
CA ALA A 136 -9.91 -4.22 7.55
C ALA A 136 -10.73 -5.53 7.46
N GLU A 137 -10.79 -6.12 6.28
CA GLU A 137 -11.56 -7.35 6.00
C GLU A 137 -10.78 -8.62 6.34
N TYR A 138 -9.50 -8.49 6.69
CA TYR A 138 -8.70 -9.58 7.24
C TYR A 138 -8.96 -9.76 8.73
N ARG A 139 -9.45 -10.94 9.10
CA ARG A 139 -9.69 -11.32 10.50
C ARG A 139 -8.60 -12.28 10.97
N LYS A 140 -8.12 -12.06 12.19
CA LYS A 140 -7.18 -12.97 12.86
C LYS A 140 -7.88 -14.30 13.15
N GLN A 141 -7.23 -15.41 12.79
CA GLN A 141 -7.61 -16.75 13.23
C GLN A 141 -6.88 -17.13 14.51
#